data_AF-A0AA94WMA1-F1
#
_entry.id   AF-A0AA94WMA1-F1
#
_cell.length_a   1.000
_cell.length_b   1.000
_cell.length_c   1.000
_cell.angle_alpha   90.00
_cell.angle_beta   90.00
_cell.angle_gamma   90.00
#
_symmetry.space_group_name_H-M   'P 1'
#
loop_
_entity.id
_entity.type
_entity.pdbx_description
1 polymer ?
#
loop_
_entity_poly.entity_id
_entity_poly.type
_entity_poly.pdbx_seq_one_letter_code
_entity_poly.pdbx_strand_id
1 'polypeptide(L)'
;MSNLQFTYEIINEPTAISNRDSKNVATILSIDATLTVRIIDEVYFKADIAILEFYKALLKWKQEVTTSHIPAFHYYSIEYDDHEDGAILSMLPFSDKARVETIWAIIDIYYVFDQSYAVSKLVELEARLKRDLENYFQIDLEKFVRHIPYVKDTIL
;
A
#
# COMPACT_ATOMS: atom_id res chain seq x y z
N MET A 1 14.75 19.65 -3.94
CA MET A 1 14.84 18.17 -3.93
C MET A 1 13.43 17.62 -3.91
N SER A 2 13.11 16.65 -4.78
CA SER A 2 11.85 15.90 -4.70
C SER A 2 12.03 14.78 -3.69
N ASN A 3 11.31 14.81 -2.57
CA ASN A 3 11.37 13.75 -1.56
C ASN A 3 9.97 13.15 -1.39
N LEU A 4 9.82 11.88 -1.80
CA LEU A 4 8.66 11.05 -1.50
C LEU A 4 9.13 9.87 -0.66
N GLN A 5 8.62 9.78 0.57
CA GLN A 5 9.03 8.75 1.51
C GLN A 5 7.81 8.02 2.06
N PHE A 6 7.91 6.69 2.08
CA PHE A 6 6.95 5.80 2.73
C PHE A 6 7.66 5.08 3.87
N THR A 7 7.13 5.21 5.08
CA THR A 7 7.56 4.47 6.26
C THR A 7 6.36 3.79 6.90
N TYR A 8 6.60 2.66 7.56
CA TYR A 8 5.56 1.91 8.26
C TYR A 8 6.11 1.38 9.58
N GLU A 9 5.22 1.23 10.55
CA GLU A 9 5.50 0.62 11.86
C GLU A 9 4.44 -0.45 12.12
N ILE A 10 4.86 -1.71 12.25
CA ILE A 10 3.96 -2.84 12.51
C ILE A 10 3.43 -2.72 13.94
N ILE A 11 2.11 -2.80 14.10
CA ILE A 11 1.43 -2.61 15.40
C ILE A 11 1.32 -3.94 16.14
N ASN A 12 1.04 -5.02 15.41
CA ASN A 12 0.84 -6.33 16.02
C ASN A 12 2.14 -6.98 16.47
N GLU A 13 2.04 -7.84 17.49
CA GLU A 13 3.16 -8.66 17.95
C GLU A 13 3.63 -9.66 16.86
N PRO A 14 4.90 -10.10 16.87
CA PRO A 14 5.45 -11.05 15.89
C PRO A 14 4.68 -12.38 15.78
N THR A 15 3.94 -12.75 16.83
CA THR A 15 3.16 -14.00 16.91
C THR A 15 1.70 -13.83 16.51
N ALA A 16 1.27 -12.63 16.11
CA ALA A 16 -0.13 -12.34 15.77
C ALA A 16 -0.66 -13.10 14.55
N ILE A 17 0.23 -13.54 13.66
CA ILE A 17 -0.11 -14.35 12.49
C ILE A 17 0.93 -15.44 12.26
N SER A 18 0.48 -16.57 11.72
CA SER A 18 1.33 -17.68 11.33
C SER A 18 0.91 -18.24 9.98
N ASN A 19 1.77 -19.07 9.36
CA ASN A 19 1.44 -19.74 8.10
C ASN A 19 0.13 -20.57 8.12
N ARG A 20 -0.34 -20.97 9.30
CA ARG A 20 -1.62 -21.70 9.47
C ARG A 20 -2.83 -20.80 9.19
N ASP A 21 -2.66 -19.50 9.39
CA ASP A 21 -3.69 -18.48 9.23
C ASP A 21 -3.79 -17.96 7.79
N SER A 22 -3.02 -18.54 6.86
CA SER A 22 -2.98 -18.14 5.44
C SER A 22 -4.33 -18.13 4.71
N LYS A 23 -5.36 -18.75 5.27
CA LYS A 23 -6.74 -18.75 4.76
C LYS A 23 -7.74 -18.03 5.68
N ASN A 24 -7.30 -17.59 6.85
CA ASN A 24 -8.15 -16.94 7.83
C ASN A 24 -8.20 -15.44 7.52
N VAL A 25 -9.21 -15.05 6.75
CA VAL A 25 -9.41 -13.66 6.30
C VAL A 25 -9.46 -12.68 7.47
N ALA A 26 -10.16 -13.02 8.56
CA ALA A 26 -10.26 -12.13 9.72
C ALA A 26 -8.90 -11.88 10.37
N THR A 27 -8.09 -12.93 10.53
CA THR A 27 -6.71 -12.77 11.04
C THR A 27 -5.85 -11.95 10.09
N ILE A 28 -5.97 -12.18 8.78
CA ILE A 28 -5.22 -11.44 7.77
C ILE A 28 -5.52 -9.93 7.82
N LEU A 29 -6.80 -9.55 7.92
CA LEU A 29 -7.22 -8.15 7.95
C LEU A 29 -6.83 -7.47 9.27
N SER A 30 -6.77 -8.22 10.38
CA SER A 30 -6.35 -7.69 11.69
C SER A 30 -4.85 -7.37 11.83
N ILE A 31 -4.05 -7.59 10.78
CA ILE A 31 -2.62 -7.24 10.81
C ILE A 31 -2.44 -5.83 10.28
N ASP A 32 -2.09 -4.93 11.19
CA ASP A 32 -2.04 -3.50 10.99
C ASP A 32 -0.62 -2.94 11.07
N ALA A 33 -0.40 -1.85 10.34
CA ALA A 33 0.76 -1.01 10.50
C ALA A 33 0.37 0.47 10.36
N THR A 34 1.03 1.33 11.13
CA THR A 34 0.93 2.78 10.93
C THR A 34 1.72 3.16 9.68
N LEU A 35 1.04 3.39 8.56
CA LEU A 35 1.65 3.90 7.33
C LEU A 35 1.80 5.42 7.42
N THR A 36 2.99 5.93 7.13
CA THR A 36 3.29 7.36 7.02
C THR A 36 3.84 7.68 5.64
N VAL A 37 3.23 8.65 4.95
CA VAL A 37 3.73 9.23 3.70
C VAL A 37 4.24 10.63 3.96
N ARG A 38 5.49 10.90 3.58
CA ARG A 38 6.07 12.24 3.61
C ARG A 38 6.31 12.76 2.20
N ILE A 39 5.95 14.01 1.98
CA ILE A 39 6.21 14.76 0.75
C ILE A 39 6.97 16.03 1.12
N ILE A 40 8.19 16.18 0.60
CA ILE A 40 9.09 17.30 0.94
C ILE A 40 9.28 17.40 2.47
N ASP A 41 9.57 16.26 3.10
CA ASP A 41 9.79 16.10 4.55
C ASP A 41 8.57 16.33 5.45
N GLU A 42 7.49 16.91 4.93
CA GLU A 42 6.23 17.09 5.64
C GLU A 42 5.39 15.81 5.68
N VAL A 43 4.70 15.57 6.80
CA VAL A 43 3.80 14.43 6.93
C VAL A 43 2.52 14.72 6.14
N TYR A 44 2.40 14.08 4.98
CA TYR A 44 1.25 14.24 4.09
C TYR A 44 0.08 13.33 4.50
N PHE A 45 0.39 12.09 4.88
CA PHE A 45 -0.58 11.08 5.30
C PHE A 45 -0.02 10.27 6.46
N LYS A 46 -0.87 9.94 7.44
CA LYS A 46 -0.56 9.00 8.51
C LYS A 46 -1.82 8.32 9.02
N ALA A 47 -1.91 7.00 8.88
CA ALA A 47 -3.01 6.21 9.37
C ALA A 47 -2.58 4.76 9.64
N ASP A 48 -3.34 4.08 10.50
CA ASP A 48 -3.24 2.64 10.69
C ASP A 48 -4.02 1.96 9.55
N ILE A 49 -3.41 0.97 8.91
CA ILE A 49 -3.99 0.26 7.77
C ILE A 49 -3.72 -1.24 7.88
N ALA A 50 -4.62 -2.05 7.32
CA ALA A 50 -4.43 -3.48 7.14
C ALA A 50 -3.25 -3.74 6.20
N ILE A 51 -2.06 -3.99 6.76
CA ILE A 51 -0.79 -3.91 6.03
C ILE A 51 -0.63 -5.04 5.01
N LEU A 52 -1.23 -6.21 5.27
CA LEU A 52 -1.25 -7.33 4.34
C LEU A 52 -2.13 -7.05 3.12
N GLU A 53 -3.27 -6.37 3.31
CA GLU A 53 -4.12 -5.89 2.24
C GLU A 53 -3.41 -4.86 1.38
N PHE A 54 -2.79 -3.86 2.02
CA PHE A 54 -1.97 -2.85 1.35
C PHE A 54 -0.82 -3.47 0.54
N TYR A 55 -0.13 -4.45 1.11
CA TYR A 55 0.91 -5.22 0.42
C TYR A 55 0.36 -5.90 -0.85
N LYS A 56 -0.80 -6.57 -0.77
CA LYS A 56 -1.43 -7.20 -1.93
C LYS A 56 -1.76 -6.16 -3.01
N ALA A 57 -2.28 -5.00 -2.64
CA ALA A 57 -2.60 -3.93 -3.58
C ALA A 57 -1.34 -3.47 -4.36
N LEU A 58 -0.23 -3.24 -3.66
CA LEU A 58 1.06 -2.89 -4.28
C LEU A 58 1.59 -4.00 -5.19
N LEU A 59 1.55 -5.25 -4.72
CA LEU A 59 2.01 -6.41 -5.49
C LEU A 59 1.24 -6.54 -6.81
N LYS A 60 -0.10 -6.41 -6.76
CA LYS A 60 -0.97 -6.48 -7.94
C LYS A 60 -0.69 -5.33 -8.90
N TRP A 61 -0.64 -4.10 -8.41
CA TRP A 61 -0.30 -2.94 -9.24
C TRP A 61 1.06 -3.09 -9.91
N LYS A 62 2.08 -3.54 -9.16
CA LYS A 62 3.43 -3.78 -9.69
C LYS A 62 3.45 -4.80 -10.84
N GLN A 63 2.58 -5.81 -10.79
CA GLN A 63 2.44 -6.80 -11.88
C GLN A 63 1.79 -6.23 -13.15
N GLU A 64 1.02 -5.15 -13.03
CA GLU A 64 0.38 -4.45 -14.16
C GLU A 64 1.31 -3.39 -14.79
N VAL A 65 2.36 -2.97 -14.08
CA VAL A 65 3.34 -1.98 -14.58
C VAL A 65 4.23 -2.59 -15.67
N THR A 66 4.28 -1.92 -16.82
CA THR A 66 5.13 -2.30 -17.97
C THR A 66 5.92 -1.10 -18.46
N THR A 67 6.89 -1.33 -19.35
CA THR A 67 7.67 -0.24 -19.98
C THR A 67 6.81 0.70 -20.83
N SER A 68 5.70 0.21 -21.38
CA SER A 68 4.80 0.98 -22.25
C SER A 68 3.59 1.57 -21.52
N HIS A 69 3.31 1.12 -20.30
CA HIS A 69 2.12 1.50 -19.57
C HIS A 69 2.33 1.41 -18.06
N ILE A 70 2.04 2.52 -17.38
CA ILE A 70 2.04 2.62 -15.93
C ILE A 70 0.59 2.94 -15.51
N PRO A 71 -0.15 1.97 -14.96
CA PRO A 71 -1.50 2.22 -14.48
C PRO A 71 -1.48 3.04 -13.19
N ALA A 72 -2.60 3.69 -12.89
CA ALA A 72 -2.80 4.31 -11.58
C ALA A 72 -2.77 3.25 -10.49
N PHE A 73 -2.07 3.57 -9.39
CA PHE A 73 -2.16 2.80 -8.16
C PHE A 73 -3.29 3.35 -7.32
N HIS A 74 -4.12 2.46 -6.79
CA HIS A 74 -5.16 2.80 -5.83
C HIS A 74 -5.16 1.76 -4.71
N TYR A 75 -5.14 2.25 -3.47
CA TYR A 75 -5.41 1.46 -2.28
C TYR A 75 -6.74 1.86 -1.67
N TYR A 76 -7.62 0.87 -1.56
CA TYR A 76 -8.86 0.91 -0.81
C TYR A 76 -8.78 -0.13 0.29
N SER A 77 -9.37 0.14 1.43
CA SER A 77 -9.51 -0.85 2.49
C SER A 77 -10.93 -1.38 2.54
N ILE A 78 -11.04 -2.70 2.74
CA ILE A 78 -12.33 -3.38 2.92
C ILE A 78 -13.00 -3.01 4.24
N GLU A 79 -12.24 -2.57 5.25
CA GLU A 79 -12.82 -2.13 6.52
C GLU A 79 -13.39 -0.72 6.45
N TYR A 80 -12.93 0.07 5.48
CA TYR A 80 -13.34 1.45 5.24
C TYR A 80 -14.18 1.57 3.96
N ASP A 81 -15.07 0.60 3.75
CA ASP A 81 -15.91 0.35 2.54
C ASP A 81 -16.91 1.47 2.18
N ASP A 82 -16.89 2.61 2.87
CA ASP A 82 -17.62 3.82 2.48
C ASP A 82 -16.88 4.48 1.30
N HIS A 83 -16.92 3.80 0.14
CA HIS A 83 -16.27 4.16 -1.12
C HIS A 83 -16.65 5.55 -1.70
N GLU A 84 -17.53 6.30 -1.03
CA GLU A 84 -17.97 7.62 -1.49
C GLU A 84 -16.83 8.66 -1.47
N ASP A 85 -15.83 8.50 -0.61
CA ASP A 85 -14.73 9.47 -0.47
C ASP A 85 -13.53 9.20 -1.39
N GLY A 86 -13.37 7.97 -1.90
CA GLY A 86 -12.29 7.57 -2.81
C GLY A 86 -11.21 6.68 -2.18
N ALA A 87 -10.05 6.59 -2.83
CA ALA A 87 -8.95 5.72 -2.39
C ALA A 87 -8.16 6.32 -1.22
N ILE A 88 -7.85 5.50 -0.20
CA ILE A 88 -7.02 5.87 0.96
C ILE A 88 -5.67 6.42 0.49
N LEU A 89 -5.04 5.78 -0.49
CA LEU A 89 -3.79 6.25 -1.09
C LEU A 89 -3.79 5.92 -2.58
N SER A 90 -3.42 6.91 -3.40
CA SER A 90 -3.28 6.74 -4.84
C SER A 90 -1.95 7.28 -5.36
N MET A 91 -1.46 6.68 -6.44
CA MET A 91 -0.48 7.29 -7.32
C MET A 91 -1.08 7.41 -8.72
N LEU A 92 -1.25 8.64 -9.19
CA LEU A 92 -1.89 8.99 -10.45
C LEU A 92 -0.84 9.39 -11.48
N PRO A 93 -0.52 8.54 -12.48
CA PRO A 93 0.39 8.87 -13.55
C PRO A 93 -0.28 9.75 -14.61
N PHE A 94 0.44 10.73 -15.16
CA PHE A 94 0.03 11.52 -16.31
C PHE A 94 1.26 12.05 -17.06
N SER A 95 1.32 11.85 -18.38
CA SER A 95 2.53 12.14 -19.17
C SER A 95 3.75 11.43 -18.55
N ASP A 96 4.82 12.16 -18.31
CA ASP A 96 6.08 11.82 -17.65
C ASP A 96 6.06 12.09 -16.13
N LYS A 97 4.87 12.36 -15.57
CA LYS A 97 4.70 12.79 -14.18
C LYS A 97 3.76 11.88 -13.41
N ALA A 98 3.77 12.06 -12.09
CA ALA A 98 2.85 11.40 -11.18
C ALA A 98 2.48 12.32 -10.01
N ARG A 99 1.28 12.12 -9.46
CA ARG A 99 0.83 12.67 -8.18
C ARG A 99 0.59 11.56 -7.19
N VAL A 100 0.85 11.84 -5.92
CA VAL A 100 0.45 10.98 -4.81
C VAL A 100 -0.66 11.72 -4.07
N GLU A 101 -1.81 11.07 -3.94
CA GLU A 101 -3.01 11.67 -3.38
C GLU A 101 -3.61 10.74 -2.31
N THR A 102 -4.27 11.31 -1.32
CA THR A 102 -5.00 10.59 -0.27
C THR A 102 -6.25 11.38 0.12
N ILE A 103 -7.32 10.66 0.45
CA ILE A 103 -8.55 11.23 1.02
C ILE A 103 -8.35 11.68 2.48
N TRP A 104 -7.27 11.26 3.14
CA TRP A 104 -6.92 11.60 4.52
C TRP A 104 -5.64 12.45 4.60
N ALA A 105 -5.50 13.39 3.67
CA ALA A 105 -4.38 14.33 3.68
C ALA A 105 -4.39 15.15 4.97
N ILE A 106 -3.25 15.22 5.66
CA ILE A 106 -3.06 16.03 6.87
C ILE A 106 -2.81 17.50 6.50
N ILE A 107 -2.25 17.72 5.31
CA ILE A 107 -1.89 19.03 4.77
C ILE A 107 -2.20 19.10 3.27
N ASP A 108 -2.56 20.29 2.81
CA ASP A 108 -2.76 20.57 1.40
C ASP A 108 -1.40 20.67 0.69
N ILE A 109 -1.02 19.61 -0.02
CA ILE A 109 0.17 19.58 -0.86
C ILE A 109 -0.21 19.23 -2.30
N TYR A 110 0.16 20.11 -3.23
CA TYR A 110 0.01 19.92 -4.67
C TYR A 110 1.37 19.66 -5.34
N TYR A 111 2.09 18.65 -4.88
CA TYR A 111 3.40 18.29 -5.43
C TYR A 111 3.28 17.30 -6.58
N VAL A 112 4.10 17.50 -7.61
CA VAL A 112 4.15 16.63 -8.79
C VAL A 112 5.55 16.03 -8.89
N PHE A 113 5.61 14.71 -8.98
CA PHE A 113 6.84 13.95 -9.12
C PHE A 113 7.10 13.58 -10.57
N ASP A 114 8.37 13.30 -10.87
CA ASP A 114 8.72 12.46 -12.02
C ASP A 114 8.04 11.09 -11.86
N GLN A 115 7.44 10.59 -12.94
CA GLN A 115 6.67 9.34 -12.90
C GLN A 115 7.55 8.14 -12.55
N SER A 116 8.74 8.05 -13.16
CA SER A 116 9.66 6.93 -12.91
C SER A 116 10.15 6.91 -11.47
N TYR A 117 10.36 8.09 -10.88
CA TYR A 117 10.69 8.24 -9.47
C TYR A 117 9.55 7.81 -8.54
N ALA A 118 8.31 8.26 -8.79
CA ALA A 118 7.18 7.84 -7.96
C ALA A 118 6.96 6.33 -8.02
N VAL A 119 7.06 5.75 -9.22
CA VAL A 119 6.95 4.30 -9.45
C VAL A 119 8.05 3.55 -8.70
N SER A 120 9.30 4.01 -8.77
CA SER A 120 10.39 3.35 -8.06
C SER A 120 10.16 3.34 -6.55
N LYS A 121 9.61 4.42 -5.97
CA LYS A 121 9.27 4.47 -4.54
C LYS A 121 8.20 3.48 -4.11
N LEU A 122 7.16 3.26 -4.91
CA LEU A 122 6.14 2.25 -4.63
C LEU A 122 6.69 0.82 -4.81
N VAL A 123 7.52 0.59 -5.83
CA VAL A 123 8.16 -0.72 -6.05
C VAL A 123 9.15 -1.05 -4.93
N GLU A 124 9.93 -0.08 -4.47
CA GLU A 124 10.80 -0.20 -3.30
C GLU A 124 10.00 -0.50 -2.03
N LEU A 125 8.84 0.15 -1.85
CA LEU A 125 7.96 -0.07 -0.71
C LEU A 125 7.41 -1.51 -0.69
N GLU A 126 6.90 -2.01 -1.81
CA GLU A 126 6.43 -3.40 -1.92
C GLU A 126 7.52 -4.41 -1.55
N ALA A 127 8.73 -4.24 -2.09
CA ALA A 127 9.84 -5.14 -1.83
C ALA A 127 10.29 -5.12 -0.36
N ARG A 128 10.32 -3.93 0.26
CA ARG A 128 10.61 -3.79 1.70
C ARG A 128 9.53 -4.44 2.55
N LEU A 129 8.25 -4.18 2.25
CA LEU A 129 7.12 -4.79 2.96
C LEU A 129 7.18 -6.31 2.89
N LYS A 130 7.39 -6.89 1.69
CA LYS A 130 7.50 -8.35 1.56
C LYS A 130 8.52 -8.92 2.54
N ARG A 131 9.76 -8.43 2.44
CA ARG A 131 10.87 -8.89 3.27
C ARG A 131 10.60 -8.71 4.76
N ASP A 132 10.12 -7.53 5.15
CA ASP A 132 9.99 -7.17 6.56
C ASP A 132 8.83 -7.93 7.20
N LEU A 133 7.70 -8.12 6.50
CA LEU A 133 6.56 -8.91 6.97
C LEU A 133 6.90 -10.40 7.09
N GLU A 134 7.58 -10.99 6.08
CA GLU A 134 8.01 -12.39 6.13
C GLU A 134 8.98 -12.63 7.31
N ASN A 135 9.93 -11.70 7.52
CA ASN A 135 10.90 -11.81 8.60
C ASN A 135 10.30 -11.53 9.98
N TYR A 136 9.40 -10.56 10.10
CA TYR A 136 8.84 -10.17 11.39
C TYR A 136 7.87 -11.24 11.91
N PHE A 137 6.94 -11.70 11.07
CA PHE A 137 5.94 -12.71 11.46
C PHE A 137 6.39 -14.15 11.22
N GLN A 138 7.55 -14.38 10.59
CA GLN A 138 8.03 -15.71 10.21
C GLN A 138 7.04 -16.46 9.30
N ILE A 139 6.46 -15.75 8.34
CA ILE A 139 5.46 -16.26 7.38
C ILE A 139 6.00 -16.30 5.96
N ASP A 140 5.31 -17.03 5.10
CA ASP A 140 5.50 -17.07 3.65
C ASP A 140 4.35 -16.34 2.98
N LEU A 141 4.57 -15.08 2.57
CA LEU A 141 3.50 -14.21 2.09
C LEU A 141 2.80 -14.75 0.84
N GLU A 142 3.47 -15.56 0.01
CA GLU A 142 2.87 -16.14 -1.19
C GLU A 142 1.66 -17.02 -0.86
N LYS A 143 1.65 -17.65 0.33
CA LYS A 143 0.51 -18.43 0.82
C LYS A 143 -0.69 -17.56 1.20
N PHE A 144 -0.44 -16.32 1.64
CA PHE A 144 -1.48 -15.40 2.09
C PHE A 144 -2.10 -14.64 0.92
N VAL A 145 -1.30 -14.19 -0.05
CA VAL A 145 -1.73 -13.32 -1.18
C VAL A 145 -3.00 -13.80 -1.89
N ARG A 146 -3.19 -15.12 -1.99
CA ARG A 146 -4.38 -15.73 -2.63
C ARG A 146 -5.68 -15.55 -1.83
N HIS A 147 -5.56 -15.31 -0.54
CA HIS A 147 -6.65 -15.26 0.43
C HIS A 147 -6.82 -13.90 1.09
N ILE A 148 -5.86 -12.99 0.93
CA ILE A 148 -6.02 -11.58 1.30
C ILE A 148 -7.15 -10.99 0.42
N PRO A 149 -8.23 -10.48 1.02
CA PRO A 149 -9.29 -9.80 0.26
C PRO A 149 -8.75 -8.59 -0.53
N TYR A 150 -9.35 -8.26 -1.68
CA TYR A 150 -8.90 -7.14 -2.52
C TYR A 150 -10.08 -6.53 -3.25
N VAL A 151 -10.32 -5.23 -3.06
CA VAL A 151 -11.51 -4.52 -3.55
C VAL A 151 -11.71 -4.65 -5.07
N LYS A 152 -10.63 -4.71 -5.87
CA LYS A 152 -10.73 -4.88 -7.34
C LYS A 152 -11.26 -6.26 -7.75
N ASP A 153 -11.18 -7.26 -6.88
CA ASP A 153 -11.76 -8.60 -7.11
C ASP A 153 -13.27 -8.64 -6.76
N THR A 154 -13.81 -7.61 -6.09
CA THR A 154 -15.19 -7.54 -5.58
C THR A 154 -16.14 -6.76 -6.50
N ILE A 155 -15.60 -6.00 -7.46
CA ILE A 155 -16.36 -5.28 -8.48
C ILE A 155 -16.29 -6.08 -9.78
N LEU A 156 -17.25 -7.00 -9.96
CA LEU A 156 -17.57 -7.70 -11.22
C LEU A 156 -18.99 -7.35 -11.66
#